data_AF-A0A2K2VWQ2-F1
#
_entry.id   AF-A0A2K2VWQ2-F1
#
_cell.length_a   1.000
_cell.length_b   1.000
_cell.length_c   1.000
_cell.angle_alpha   90.00
_cell.angle_beta   90.00
_cell.angle_gamma   90.00
#
_symmetry.space_group_name_H-M   'P 1'
#
loop_
_entity.id
_entity.type
_entity.pdbx_description
1 polymer ?
#
loop_
_entity_poly.entity_id
_entity_poly.type
_entity_poly.pdbx_seq_one_letter_code
_entity_poly.pdbx_strand_id
1 'polypeptide(L)'
;MTARVVKLELLFSPGCGAIESTVTMVRETLRELALAADVSEIMVDTEEKARELRFLGSPSIRFNGRDIEPGADERQDYGLG
;
A
#
# COMPACT_ATOMS: atom_id res chain seq x y z
N MET A 1 24.22 -14.57 3.50
CA MET A 1 23.15 -13.83 4.18
C MET A 1 22.08 -13.52 3.14
N THR A 2 20.94 -14.21 3.17
CA THR A 2 19.80 -13.84 2.33
C THR A 2 19.22 -12.55 2.89
N ALA A 3 19.36 -11.45 2.15
CA ALA A 3 18.68 -10.22 2.48
C ALA A 3 17.16 -10.52 2.51
N ARG A 4 16.50 -10.22 3.63
CA ARG A 4 15.03 -10.23 3.67
C ARG A 4 14.58 -9.09 2.75
N VAL A 5 14.02 -9.44 1.59
CA VAL A 5 13.37 -8.47 0.72
C VAL A 5 12.09 -8.03 1.43
N VAL A 6 11.98 -6.74 1.68
CA VAL A 6 10.78 -6.13 2.25
C VAL A 6 9.69 -6.13 1.17
N LYS A 7 8.46 -6.55 1.51
CA LYS A 7 7.33 -6.40 0.60
C LYS A 7 6.63 -5.06 0.87
N LEU A 8 6.48 -4.26 -0.17
CA LEU A 8 5.78 -2.97 -0.13
C LEU A 8 4.64 -3.01 -1.13
N GLU A 9 3.42 -2.75 -0.66
CA GLU A 9 2.21 -2.82 -1.49
C GLU A 9 1.51 -1.47 -1.46
N LEU A 10 1.22 -0.91 -2.63
CA LEU A 10 0.47 0.32 -2.79
C LEU A 10 -0.91 -0.04 -3.32
N LEU A 11 -1.93 0.15 -2.49
CA LEU A 11 -3.31 -0.13 -2.85
C LEU A 11 -4.00 1.15 -3.28
N PHE A 12 -4.78 1.07 -4.35
CA PHE A 12 -5.48 2.23 -4.89
C PHE A 12 -6.77 1.85 -5.58
N SER A 13 -7.77 2.72 -5.54
CA SER A 13 -9.02 2.53 -6.29
C SER A 13 -8.93 3.09 -7.72
N PRO A 14 -9.78 2.63 -8.65
CA PRO A 14 -9.90 3.21 -9.98
C PRO A 14 -10.13 4.73 -9.93
N GLY A 15 -9.36 5.49 -10.71
CA GLY A 15 -9.46 6.95 -10.75
C GLY A 15 -8.73 7.69 -9.62
N CYS A 16 -7.96 6.99 -8.77
CA CYS A 16 -7.10 7.63 -7.78
C CYS A 16 -6.04 8.51 -8.43
N GLY A 17 -6.22 9.84 -8.36
CA GLY A 17 -5.25 10.80 -8.91
C GLY A 17 -3.93 10.88 -8.15
N ALA A 18 -3.83 10.31 -6.94
CA ALA A 18 -2.66 10.39 -6.08
C ALA A 18 -1.72 9.17 -6.19
N ILE A 19 -2.04 8.15 -7.00
CA ILE A 19 -1.24 6.92 -7.02
C ILE A 19 0.17 7.15 -7.58
N GLU A 20 0.30 7.90 -8.68
CA GLU A 20 1.60 8.15 -9.32
C GLU A 20 2.57 8.91 -8.40
N SER A 21 2.07 9.93 -7.68
CA SER A 21 2.87 10.68 -6.72
C SER A 21 3.26 9.83 -5.52
N THR A 22 2.35 8.95 -5.06
CA THR A 22 2.62 8.01 -3.96
C THR A 22 3.70 7.00 -4.33
N VAL A 23 3.64 6.41 -5.54
CA VAL A 23 4.67 5.49 -6.05
C VAL A 23 6.03 6.18 -6.12
N THR A 24 6.06 7.41 -6.62
CA THR A 24 7.29 8.20 -6.73
C THR A 24 7.91 8.43 -5.35
N MET A 25 7.12 8.93 -4.40
CA MET A 25 7.55 9.17 -3.02
C MET A 25 8.10 7.89 -2.36
N VAL A 26 7.39 6.76 -2.48
CA VAL A 26 7.85 5.48 -1.91
C VAL A 26 9.19 5.05 -2.49
N ARG A 27 9.37 5.16 -3.81
CA ARG A 27 10.64 4.79 -4.47
C ARG A 27 11.79 5.69 -4.03
N GLU A 28 11.55 7.00 -3.88
CA GLU A 28 12.55 7.96 -3.39
C GLU A 28 12.95 7.64 -1.94
N THR A 29 11.97 7.43 -1.05
CA THR A 29 12.23 7.05 0.35
C THR A 29 13.01 5.75 0.46
N LEU A 30 12.67 4.71 -0.32
CA LEU A 30 13.43 3.46 -0.34
C LEU A 30 14.89 3.68 -0.75
N ARG A 31 15.13 4.57 -1.71
CA ARG A 31 16.46 4.91 -2.21
C ARG A 31 17.27 5.65 -1.15
N GLU A 32 16.67 6.61 -0.46
CA GLU A 32 17.30 7.37 0.62
C GLU A 32 17.70 6.47 1.80
N LEU A 33 16.87 5.46 2.10
CA LEU A 33 17.11 4.50 3.17
C LEU A 33 18.01 3.32 2.75
N ALA A 34 18.45 3.27 1.50
CA ALA A 34 19.20 2.14 0.92
C ALA A 34 18.51 0.78 1.15
N LEU A 35 17.18 0.75 1.10
CA LEU A 35 16.37 -0.45 1.32
C LEU A 35 15.99 -1.09 -0.01
N ALA A 36 16.27 -2.38 -0.13
CA ALA A 36 15.74 -3.21 -1.19
C ALA A 36 14.34 -3.71 -0.81
N ALA A 37 13.32 -3.26 -1.52
CA ALA A 37 11.94 -3.72 -1.35
C ALA A 37 11.34 -4.14 -2.70
N ASP A 38 10.48 -5.15 -2.64
CA ASP A 38 9.59 -5.54 -3.74
C ASP A 38 8.34 -4.68 -3.67
N VAL A 39 8.21 -3.74 -4.61
CA VAL A 39 7.14 -2.75 -4.64
C VAL A 39 6.07 -3.21 -5.64
N SER A 40 4.87 -3.46 -5.15
CA SER A 40 3.71 -3.88 -5.94
C SER A 40 2.59 -2.84 -5.89
N GLU A 41 2.07 -2.48 -7.04
CA GLU A 41 0.89 -1.62 -7.19
C GLU A 41 -0.34 -2.53 -7.36
N ILE A 42 -1.32 -2.40 -6.48
CA ILE A 42 -2.52 -3.24 -6.41
C ILE A 42 -3.75 -2.37 -6.56
N MET A 43 -4.37 -2.40 -7.74
CA MET A 43 -5.66 -1.78 -7.94
C MET A 43 -6.73 -2.55 -7.13
N VAL A 44 -7.57 -1.84 -6.39
CA VAL A 44 -8.71 -2.37 -5.64
C VAL A 44 -9.97 -1.86 -6.33
N ASP A 45 -10.56 -2.71 -7.16
CA ASP A 45 -11.62 -2.39 -8.12
C ASP A 45 -12.98 -3.00 -7.74
N THR A 46 -13.02 -3.84 -6.70
CA THR A 46 -14.26 -4.45 -6.18
C THR A 46 -14.35 -4.34 -4.66
N GLU A 47 -15.58 -4.35 -4.14
CA GLU A 47 -15.88 -4.36 -2.71
C GLU A 47 -15.33 -5.62 -2.03
N GLU A 48 -15.42 -6.77 -2.70
CA GLU A 48 -14.88 -8.04 -2.21
C GLU A 48 -13.37 -7.93 -2.00
N LYS A 49 -12.67 -7.38 -3.00
CA LYS A 49 -11.22 -7.17 -2.95
C LYS A 49 -10.84 -6.14 -1.89
N ALA A 50 -11.64 -5.09 -1.70
CA ALA A 50 -11.43 -4.13 -0.63
C ALA A 50 -11.51 -4.79 0.75
N ARG A 51 -12.47 -5.70 0.97
CA ARG A 51 -12.60 -6.45 2.22
C ARG A 51 -11.46 -7.46 2.41
N GLU A 52 -11.12 -8.23 1.39
CA GLU A 52 -10.02 -9.21 1.43
C GLU A 52 -8.69 -8.55 1.74
N LEU A 53 -8.43 -7.39 1.14
CA LEU A 53 -7.20 -6.64 1.32
C LEU A 53 -7.23 -5.68 2.51
N ARG A 54 -8.34 -5.59 3.25
CA ARG A 54 -8.54 -4.63 4.34
C ARG A 54 -8.24 -3.19 3.91
N PHE A 55 -8.72 -2.84 2.73
CA PHE A 55 -8.50 -1.56 2.10
C PHE A 55 -9.32 -0.46 2.80
N LEU A 56 -8.62 0.53 3.36
CA LEU A 56 -9.21 1.62 4.14
C LEU A 56 -9.46 2.89 3.33
N GLY A 57 -8.92 2.95 2.11
CA GLY A 57 -9.05 4.12 1.25
C GLY A 57 -7.85 4.26 0.30
N SER A 58 -8.00 5.13 -0.69
CA SER A 58 -6.97 5.34 -1.69
C SER A 58 -6.18 6.63 -1.43
N PRO A 59 -4.85 6.61 -1.57
CA PRO A 59 -3.96 5.45 -1.63
C PRO A 59 -3.65 4.88 -0.22
N SER A 60 -3.45 3.56 -0.12
CA SER A 60 -2.96 2.88 1.09
C SER A 60 -1.57 2.30 0.83
N ILE A 61 -0.65 2.44 1.79
CA ILE A 61 0.71 1.89 1.70
C ILE A 61 0.88 0.81 2.77
N ARG A 62 1.21 -0.42 2.37
CA ARG A 62 1.44 -1.54 3.29
C ARG A 62 2.88 -2.02 3.26
N PHE A 63 3.43 -2.23 4.43
CA PHE A 63 4.74 -2.80 4.66
C PHE A 63 4.58 -4.21 5.25
N ASN A 64 5.01 -5.23 4.51
CA ASN A 64 4.82 -6.64 4.84
C ASN A 64 3.37 -6.99 5.22
N GLY A 65 2.40 -6.42 4.47
CA GLY A 65 0.97 -6.65 4.67
C GLY A 65 0.32 -5.83 5.79
N ARG A 66 1.06 -4.96 6.50
CA ARG A 66 0.51 -4.03 7.49
C ARG A 66 0.50 -2.62 6.92
N ASP A 67 -0.65 -1.94 6.99
CA ASP A 67 -0.73 -0.53 6.62
C ASP A 67 0.17 0.33 7.53
N ILE A 68 0.81 1.34 6.94
CA ILE A 68 1.72 2.24 7.66
C ILE A 68 0.97 3.33 8.43
N GLU A 69 -0.30 3.59 8.11
CA GLU A 69 -1.09 4.60 8.81
C GLU A 69 -1.31 4.20 10.29
N PRO A 70 -1.02 5.11 11.24
CA PRO A 70 -1.29 4.87 12.65
C PRO A 70 -2.78 4.55 12.90
N GLY A 71 -3.06 3.43 13.58
CA GLY A 71 -4.41 3.00 13.92
C GLY A 71 -5.16 2.27 12.80
N ALA A 72 -4.54 2.04 11.64
CA ALA A 72 -5.15 1.29 10.54
C ALA A 72 -5.51 -0.16 10.93
N ASP A 73 -4.80 -0.74 11.89
CA ASP A 73 -5.07 -2.06 12.45
C ASP A 73 -6.33 -2.14 13.33
N GLU A 74 -6.80 -1.00 13.85
CA GLU A 74 -8.02 -0.92 14.66
C GLU A 74 -9.27 -0.63 13.81
N ARG A 75 -9.07 -0.15 12.58
CA ARG A 75 -10.13 0.19 11.62
C ARG A 75 -10.71 -1.07 10.97
N GLN A 76 -12.01 -1.06 10.70
CA GLN A 76 -12.77 -2.19 10.11
C GLN A 76 -13.74 -1.76 9.00
N ASP A 77 -13.79 -0.46 8.71
CA ASP A 77 -14.55 0.18 7.66
C ASP A 77 -13.86 0.04 6.30
N TYR A 78 -13.61 -1.22 5.90
CA TYR A 78 -13.02 -1.54 4.61
C TYR A 78 -14.04 -1.44 3.47
N GLY A 79 -13.68 -0.80 2.37
CA GLY A 79 -14.57 -0.61 1.22
C GLY A 79 -14.01 0.34 0.17
N LEU A 80 -14.79 0.64 -0.88
CA LEU A 80 -14.41 1.56 -1.96
C LEU A 80 -15.02 2.97 -1.83
N GLY A 81 -15.68 3.29 -0.70
CA GLY A 81 -16.38 4.56 -0.46
C GLY A 81 -16.06 5.19 0.88
#